data_AF-A0A2P5ADI3-F1
#
_entry.id   AF-A0A2P5ADI3-F1
#
_cell.length_a   1.000
_cell.length_b   1.000
_cell.length_c   1.000
_cell.angle_alpha   90.00
_cell.angle_beta   90.00
_cell.angle_gamma   90.00
#
_symmetry.space_group_name_H-M   'P 1'
#
loop_
_entity.id
_entity.type
_entity.pdbx_description
1 polymer ?
#
loop_
_entity_poly.entity_id
_entity_poly.type
_entity_poly.pdbx_seq_one_letter_code
_entity_poly.pdbx_strand_id
1 'polypeptide(L)'
;MDPFIKQITQSNVALDRPLSEMEGFVNIIGKGNELVGKCSKYTRTTNETQILVKEIYANTTGRTQMSNDLVNNTQTGIKGSCRALEPPAFTVGLEKPFEELKMKLLRDDKPTVTTVVTAPPGCGKTTLAKRICKDDQIKGTFKSNILFVTVSKNPNLDLIVQELYEHKGYPVPTFEDNKNAEFRLELFLKEIGKERILLFLDDVWRGSESLVEKFVSEVPESDYKILVTSRFPIPRFEHPLKPLSDKEAMDIFQHCDSLEHGTLDIPDDTVEKVVGHCKRIPLALKLIGSSLRGKHLRIWLRELEKWSTDSSILNSEGELLSASKES
;
A
#
# COMPACT_ATOMS: atom_id res chain seq x y z
N MET A 1 24.48 -24.66 -18.52
CA MET A 1 24.91 -23.53 -19.37
C MET A 1 23.75 -23.19 -20.29
N ASP A 2 23.35 -21.92 -20.34
CA ASP A 2 22.23 -21.45 -21.15
C ASP A 2 22.41 -21.87 -22.64
N PRO A 3 21.37 -22.39 -23.32
CA PRO A 3 21.48 -22.85 -24.71
C PRO A 3 22.04 -21.79 -25.67
N PHE A 4 21.71 -20.52 -25.41
CA PHE A 4 22.16 -19.36 -26.17
C PHE A 4 23.64 -19.05 -25.90
N ILE A 5 24.08 -19.12 -24.64
CA ILE A 5 25.50 -18.99 -24.28
C ILE A 5 26.32 -20.10 -24.92
N LYS A 6 25.82 -21.34 -24.91
CA LYS A 6 26.49 -22.48 -25.56
C LYS A 6 26.64 -22.26 -27.07
N GLN A 7 25.63 -21.70 -27.72
CA GLN A 7 25.67 -21.40 -29.16
C GLN A 7 26.65 -20.25 -29.47
N ILE A 8 26.66 -19.19 -28.66
CA ILE A 8 27.59 -18.06 -28.76
C ILE A 8 29.04 -18.53 -28.59
N THR A 9 29.33 -19.38 -27.59
CA THR A 9 30.68 -19.92 -27.36
C THR A 9 31.12 -20.82 -28.52
N GLN A 10 30.21 -21.64 -29.08
CA GLN A 10 30.50 -22.50 -30.23
C GLN A 10 30.76 -21.71 -31.52
N SER A 11 29.97 -20.66 -31.78
CA SER A 11 30.19 -19.77 -32.93
C SER A 11 31.49 -18.98 -32.82
N ASN A 12 31.96 -18.69 -31.61
CA ASN A 12 33.19 -17.93 -31.40
C ASN A 12 34.46 -18.74 -31.66
N VAL A 13 34.42 -20.04 -31.34
CA VAL A 13 35.49 -20.99 -31.70
C VAL A 13 35.64 -21.09 -33.22
N ALA A 14 34.56 -20.94 -33.97
CA ALA A 14 34.59 -20.95 -35.44
C ALA A 14 35.12 -19.64 -36.06
N LEU A 15 35.24 -18.56 -35.28
CA LEU A 15 35.65 -17.22 -35.73
C LEU A 15 37.06 -16.80 -35.26
N ASP A 16 37.78 -17.69 -34.56
CA ASP A 16 39.16 -17.52 -34.07
C ASP A 16 39.44 -16.19 -33.34
N ARG A 17 38.45 -15.70 -32.59
CA ARG A 17 38.57 -14.48 -31.77
C ARG A 17 39.10 -14.79 -30.37
N PRO A 18 39.93 -13.90 -29.77
CA PRO A 18 40.45 -14.13 -28.43
C PRO A 18 39.33 -14.25 -27.39
N LEU A 19 39.39 -15.30 -26.56
CA LEU A 19 38.38 -15.60 -25.53
C LEU A 19 38.14 -14.44 -24.55
N SER A 20 39.17 -13.63 -24.30
CA SER A 20 39.11 -12.44 -23.43
C SER A 20 38.14 -11.36 -23.91
N GLU A 21 37.89 -11.23 -25.23
CA GLU A 21 36.92 -10.27 -25.77
C GLU A 21 35.46 -10.71 -25.55
N MET A 22 35.24 -12.02 -25.34
CA MET A 22 33.90 -12.61 -25.21
C MET A 22 33.49 -12.95 -23.78
N GLU A 23 34.45 -13.01 -22.85
CA GLU A 23 34.16 -13.13 -21.42
C GLU A 23 33.25 -11.99 -20.92
N GLY A 24 33.45 -10.76 -21.40
CA GLY A 24 32.59 -9.63 -21.06
C GLY A 24 31.13 -9.82 -21.47
N PHE A 25 30.89 -10.31 -22.69
CA PHE A 25 29.55 -10.53 -23.22
C PHE A 25 28.84 -11.73 -22.56
N VAL A 26 29.56 -12.84 -22.36
CA VAL A 26 29.03 -14.02 -21.67
C VAL A 26 28.65 -13.68 -20.23
N ASN A 27 29.45 -12.85 -19.55
CA ASN A 27 29.16 -12.40 -18.19
C ASN A 27 27.92 -11.49 -18.12
N ILE A 28 27.76 -10.56 -19.07
CA ILE A 28 26.59 -9.68 -19.17
C ILE A 28 25.31 -10.50 -19.41
N ILE A 29 25.34 -11.45 -20.34
CA ILE A 29 24.17 -12.30 -20.65
C ILE A 29 23.86 -13.23 -19.47
N GLY A 30 24.87 -13.77 -18.79
CA GLY A 30 24.72 -14.56 -17.57
C GLY A 30 24.01 -13.77 -16.46
N LYS A 31 24.45 -12.54 -16.19
CA LYS A 31 23.82 -11.63 -15.21
C LYS A 31 22.39 -11.25 -15.62
N GLY A 32 22.13 -11.03 -16.91
CA GLY A 32 20.79 -10.76 -17.44
C GLY A 32 19.82 -11.91 -17.19
N ASN A 33 20.24 -13.15 -17.47
CA ASN A 33 19.43 -14.35 -17.23
C ASN A 33 19.19 -14.60 -15.73
N GLU A 34 20.17 -14.31 -14.88
CA GLU A 34 20.01 -14.37 -13.43
C GLU A 34 18.95 -13.36 -12.95
N LEU A 35 18.96 -12.14 -13.47
CA LEU A 35 17.93 -11.12 -13.17
C LEU A 35 16.55 -11.52 -13.68
N VAL A 36 16.43 -12.09 -14.88
CA VAL A 36 15.16 -12.63 -15.40
C VAL A 36 14.65 -13.78 -14.52
N GLY A 37 15.54 -14.66 -14.06
CA GLY A 37 15.22 -15.71 -13.09
C GLY A 37 14.74 -15.15 -11.75
N LYS A 38 15.39 -14.09 -11.24
CA LYS A 38 14.99 -13.38 -10.01
C LYS A 38 13.64 -12.68 -10.14
N CYS A 39 13.39 -11.99 -11.27
CA CYS A 39 12.09 -11.37 -11.57
C CYS A 39 10.98 -12.41 -11.73
N SER A 40 11.28 -13.58 -12.32
CA SER A 40 10.33 -14.69 -12.44
C SER A 40 9.99 -15.29 -11.07
N LYS A 41 10.98 -15.47 -10.18
CA LYS A 41 10.75 -15.88 -8.78
C LYS A 41 9.92 -14.86 -8.01
N TYR A 42 10.23 -13.56 -8.11
CA TYR A 42 9.44 -12.50 -7.47
C TYR A 42 7.99 -12.49 -7.96
N THR A 43 7.77 -12.68 -9.26
CA THR A 43 6.43 -12.81 -9.85
C THR A 43 5.72 -14.07 -9.36
N ARG A 44 6.44 -15.19 -9.20
CA ARG A 44 5.92 -16.44 -8.65
C ARG A 44 5.53 -16.32 -7.18
N THR A 45 6.36 -15.69 -6.35
CA THR A 45 6.04 -15.41 -4.94
C THR A 45 4.87 -14.45 -4.82
N THR A 46 4.73 -13.48 -5.74
CA THR A 46 3.57 -12.59 -5.82
C THR A 46 2.29 -13.35 -6.22
N ASN A 47 2.40 -14.31 -7.14
CA ASN A 47 1.29 -15.18 -7.53
C ASN A 47 0.94 -16.18 -6.43
N GLU A 48 1.91 -16.74 -5.72
CA GLU A 48 1.72 -17.63 -4.57
C GLU A 48 1.09 -16.88 -3.39
N THR A 49 1.51 -15.64 -3.11
CA THR A 49 0.82 -14.77 -2.15
C THR A 49 -0.57 -14.36 -2.62
N GLN A 50 -0.80 -14.12 -3.90
CA GLN A 50 -2.16 -13.89 -4.43
C GLN A 50 -3.03 -15.15 -4.35
N ILE A 51 -2.48 -16.34 -4.58
CA ILE A 51 -3.17 -17.63 -4.44
C ILE A 51 -3.50 -17.88 -2.98
N LEU A 52 -2.56 -17.68 -2.05
CA LEU A 52 -2.78 -17.80 -0.62
C LEU A 52 -3.81 -16.78 -0.13
N VAL A 53 -3.77 -15.52 -0.60
CA VAL A 53 -4.79 -14.52 -0.32
C VAL A 53 -6.16 -14.98 -0.86
N LYS A 54 -6.23 -15.54 -2.07
CA LYS A 54 -7.46 -16.09 -2.65
C LYS A 54 -7.98 -17.33 -1.92
N GLU A 55 -7.11 -18.23 -1.46
CA GLU A 55 -7.46 -19.42 -0.67
C GLU A 55 -7.94 -19.03 0.73
N ILE A 56 -7.29 -18.07 1.38
CA ILE A 56 -7.74 -17.51 2.65
C ILE A 56 -9.11 -16.85 2.47
N TYR A 57 -9.32 -16.08 1.38
CA TYR A 57 -10.62 -15.52 1.03
C TYR A 57 -11.69 -16.61 0.80
N ALA A 58 -11.39 -17.64 0.02
CA ALA A 58 -12.32 -18.74 -0.26
C ALA A 58 -12.71 -19.51 1.03
N ASN A 59 -11.74 -19.75 1.91
CA ASN A 59 -11.97 -20.43 3.19
C ASN A 59 -12.72 -19.57 4.22
N THR A 60 -12.60 -18.24 4.11
CA THR A 60 -13.37 -17.28 4.94
C THR A 60 -14.80 -17.11 4.43
N THR A 61 -14.99 -17.11 3.10
CA THR A 61 -16.31 -16.92 2.46
C THR A 61 -17.19 -18.17 2.54
N GLY A 62 -16.60 -19.37 2.68
CA GLY A 62 -17.33 -20.63 2.85
C GLY A 62 -18.13 -20.77 4.16
N ARG A 63 -18.04 -19.82 5.10
CA ARG A 63 -18.72 -19.89 6.41
C ARG A 63 -19.55 -18.66 6.80
N THR A 64 -19.64 -17.63 5.97
CA THR A 64 -20.45 -16.45 6.27
C THR A 64 -21.18 -15.97 5.02
N GLN A 65 -22.50 -16.20 4.95
CA GLN A 65 -23.36 -15.45 4.03
C GLN A 65 -23.45 -13.99 4.52
N MET A 66 -23.40 -13.02 3.59
CA MET A 66 -23.28 -11.54 3.73
C MET A 66 -21.83 -11.03 3.85
N SER A 67 -21.26 -10.17 2.98
CA SER A 67 -21.77 -9.28 1.93
C SER A 67 -20.78 -9.18 0.75
N ASN A 68 -21.30 -9.09 -0.47
CA ASN A 68 -20.61 -9.22 -1.76
C ASN A 68 -19.91 -7.94 -2.30
N ASP A 69 -19.49 -7.00 -1.46
CA ASP A 69 -19.12 -5.65 -1.95
C ASP A 69 -17.61 -5.39 -2.15
N LEU A 70 -16.72 -6.39 -2.02
CA LEU A 70 -15.27 -6.14 -2.07
C LEU A 70 -14.45 -6.90 -3.13
N VAL A 71 -15.06 -7.69 -4.03
CA VAL A 71 -14.30 -8.54 -4.99
C VAL A 71 -14.61 -8.31 -6.48
N ASN A 72 -15.45 -7.34 -6.85
CA ASN A 72 -15.72 -7.08 -8.28
C ASN A 72 -14.79 -6.04 -8.96
N ASN A 73 -13.70 -5.58 -8.32
CA ASN A 73 -12.88 -4.48 -8.86
C ASN A 73 -11.59 -4.85 -9.60
N THR A 74 -11.44 -6.07 -10.12
CA THR A 74 -10.23 -6.43 -10.90
C THR A 74 -10.43 -6.72 -12.38
N GLN A 75 -11.59 -6.44 -12.98
CA GLN A 75 -11.72 -6.60 -14.44
C GLN A 75 -12.86 -5.81 -15.09
N THR A 76 -12.98 -4.53 -14.74
CA THR A 76 -13.52 -3.44 -15.57
C THR A 76 -13.05 -2.15 -14.91
N GLY A 77 -12.83 -1.07 -15.66
CA GLY A 77 -12.48 0.22 -15.06
C GLY A 77 -13.59 0.66 -14.12
N ILE A 78 -13.40 0.57 -12.81
CA ILE A 78 -14.44 0.88 -11.82
C ILE A 78 -13.95 1.96 -10.87
N LYS A 79 -14.51 3.15 -11.12
CA LYS A 79 -15.06 4.15 -10.18
C LYS A 79 -14.26 4.33 -8.88
N GLY A 80 -13.40 5.33 -8.85
CA GLY A 80 -12.89 5.92 -7.61
C GLY A 80 -14.08 6.46 -6.81
N SER A 81 -14.25 5.91 -5.61
CA SER A 81 -15.29 6.38 -4.70
C SER A 81 -14.76 7.62 -3.98
N CYS A 82 -15.33 8.79 -4.28
CA CYS A 82 -15.09 10.00 -3.49
C CYS A 82 -15.57 9.90 -2.02
N ARG A 83 -16.14 8.76 -1.63
CA ARG A 83 -16.58 8.46 -0.26
C ARG A 83 -15.58 7.54 0.45
N ALA A 84 -15.19 7.94 1.65
CA ALA A 84 -14.40 7.11 2.55
C ALA A 84 -15.21 5.90 3.05
N LEU A 85 -14.74 4.68 2.73
CA LEU A 85 -15.24 3.43 3.34
C LEU A 85 -15.08 3.46 4.88
N GLU A 86 -15.88 2.67 5.60
CA GLU A 86 -15.75 2.50 7.05
C GLU A 86 -14.36 2.01 7.47
N PRO A 87 -13.69 2.64 8.46
CA PRO A 87 -12.51 2.05 9.06
C PRO A 87 -12.91 0.77 9.81
N PRO A 88 -11.97 -0.18 10.02
CA PRO A 88 -12.24 -1.36 10.84
C PRO A 88 -12.70 -0.96 12.25
N ALA A 89 -13.67 -1.69 12.80
CA ALA A 89 -14.21 -1.44 14.15
C ALA A 89 -13.14 -1.51 15.26
N PHE A 90 -12.10 -2.32 15.05
CA PHE A 90 -10.96 -2.45 15.97
C PHE A 90 -9.65 -1.93 15.33
N THR A 91 -9.06 -0.93 15.98
CA THR A 91 -7.76 -0.32 15.65
C THR A 91 -6.95 -0.10 16.92
N VAL A 92 -5.63 -0.25 16.84
CA VAL A 92 -4.68 -0.01 17.93
C VAL A 92 -3.50 0.80 17.39
N GLY A 93 -2.91 1.67 18.22
CA GLY A 93 -1.69 2.41 17.89
C GLY A 93 -1.90 3.59 16.93
N LEU A 94 -3.17 3.96 16.70
CA LEU A 94 -3.53 5.08 15.84
C LEU A 94 -3.93 6.32 16.64
N GLU A 95 -4.06 6.23 17.95
CA GLU A 95 -4.57 7.30 18.83
C GLU A 95 -3.71 8.56 18.75
N LYS A 96 -2.39 8.40 18.93
CA LYS A 96 -1.44 9.51 18.87
C LYS A 96 -1.30 10.09 17.45
N PRO A 97 -1.07 9.28 16.38
CA PRO A 97 -1.05 9.79 15.01
C PRO A 97 -2.36 10.49 14.61
N PHE A 98 -3.50 9.98 15.08
CA PHE A 98 -4.80 10.60 14.84
C PHE A 98 -4.89 11.99 15.46
N GLU A 99 -4.54 12.12 16.74
CA GLU A 99 -4.61 13.42 17.42
C GLU A 99 -3.62 14.43 16.83
N GLU A 100 -2.39 14.00 16.50
CA GLU A 100 -1.39 14.86 15.87
C GLU A 100 -1.83 15.37 14.49
N LEU A 101 -2.41 14.50 13.66
CA LEU A 101 -2.94 14.89 12.35
C LEU A 101 -4.17 15.79 12.48
N LYS A 102 -5.09 15.45 13.37
CA LYS A 102 -6.29 16.24 13.63
C LYS A 102 -5.93 17.67 14.07
N MET A 103 -5.03 17.80 15.02
CA MET A 103 -4.52 19.08 15.48
C MET A 103 -3.84 19.87 14.36
N LYS A 104 -3.12 19.22 13.43
CA LYS A 104 -2.54 19.90 12.27
C LYS A 104 -3.59 20.39 11.27
N LEU A 105 -4.62 19.57 11.01
CA LEU A 105 -5.66 19.89 10.03
C LEU A 105 -6.62 20.98 10.53
N LEU A 106 -6.84 21.07 11.84
CA LEU A 106 -7.70 22.08 12.46
C LEU A 106 -6.97 23.40 12.80
N ARG A 107 -5.67 23.52 12.51
CA ARG A 107 -4.94 24.77 12.74
C ARG A 107 -5.29 25.81 11.67
N ASP A 108 -5.73 26.97 12.14
CA ASP A 108 -6.08 28.14 11.31
C ASP A 108 -4.88 29.06 10.99
N ASP A 109 -3.65 28.69 11.40
CA ASP A 109 -2.45 29.54 11.26
C ASP A 109 -1.86 29.60 9.84
N LYS A 110 -2.21 28.63 9.00
CA LYS A 110 -1.77 28.57 7.59
C LYS A 110 -2.94 28.22 6.68
N PRO A 111 -3.24 29.05 5.67
CA PRO A 111 -4.36 28.82 4.76
C PRO A 111 -4.15 27.59 3.85
N THR A 112 -2.92 27.07 3.74
CA THR A 112 -2.65 25.83 3.00
C THR A 112 -1.67 24.94 3.75
N VAL A 113 -2.07 23.70 4.01
CA VAL A 113 -1.20 22.69 4.65
C VAL A 113 -1.33 21.36 3.93
N THR A 114 -0.21 20.88 3.38
CA THR A 114 -0.08 19.52 2.86
C THR A 114 0.64 18.65 3.88
N THR A 115 0.02 17.55 4.29
CA THR A 115 0.61 16.55 5.19
C THR A 115 0.63 15.19 4.50
N VAL A 116 1.80 14.56 4.44
CA VAL A 116 2.02 13.25 3.80
C VAL A 116 2.24 12.19 4.87
N VAL A 117 1.28 11.30 5.06
CA VAL A 117 1.40 10.13 5.92
C VAL A 117 2.15 9.03 5.18
N THR A 118 3.36 8.72 5.63
CA THR A 118 4.25 7.73 4.99
C THR A 118 4.48 6.53 5.89
N ALA A 119 4.32 5.33 5.35
CA ALA A 119 4.65 4.06 6.00
C ALA A 119 4.60 2.89 5.00
N PRO A 120 5.19 1.74 5.31
CA PRO A 120 5.05 0.53 4.51
C PRO A 120 3.59 0.12 4.24
N PRO A 121 3.35 -0.77 3.25
CA PRO A 121 2.04 -1.38 3.03
C PRO A 121 1.52 -2.07 4.29
N GLY A 122 0.21 -1.98 4.56
CA GLY A 122 -0.42 -2.67 5.69
C GLY A 122 -0.27 -2.00 7.06
N CYS A 123 0.43 -0.87 7.17
CA CYS A 123 0.59 -0.11 8.42
C CYS A 123 -0.64 0.71 8.86
N GLY A 124 -1.72 0.75 8.07
CA GLY A 124 -2.95 1.44 8.46
C GLY A 124 -3.06 2.92 8.07
N LYS A 125 -2.26 3.41 7.12
CA LYS A 125 -2.34 4.81 6.63
C LYS A 125 -3.74 5.19 6.15
N THR A 126 -4.32 4.38 5.26
CA THR A 126 -5.68 4.57 4.75
C THR A 126 -6.71 4.48 5.87
N THR A 127 -6.50 3.59 6.86
CA THR A 127 -7.36 3.50 8.05
C THR A 127 -7.32 4.78 8.88
N LEU A 128 -6.13 5.36 9.08
CA LEU A 128 -5.94 6.63 9.78
C LEU A 128 -6.63 7.78 9.04
N ALA A 129 -6.44 7.88 7.73
CA ALA A 129 -7.10 8.88 6.88
C ALA A 129 -8.64 8.77 6.95
N LYS A 130 -9.18 7.55 6.86
CA LYS A 130 -10.62 7.29 7.00
C LYS A 130 -11.15 7.68 8.39
N ARG A 131 -10.40 7.40 9.46
CA ARG A 131 -10.77 7.79 10.83
C ARG A 131 -10.84 9.32 10.96
N ILE A 132 -9.87 10.05 10.42
CA ILE A 132 -9.87 11.53 10.39
C ILE A 132 -11.07 12.06 9.60
N CYS A 133 -11.34 11.51 8.41
CA CYS A 133 -12.48 11.90 7.57
C CYS A 133 -13.84 11.76 8.30
N LYS A 134 -13.93 10.85 9.28
CA LYS A 134 -15.16 10.59 10.05
C LYS A 134 -15.27 11.35 11.36
N ASP A 135 -14.21 12.00 11.82
CA ASP A 135 -14.20 12.76 13.06
C ASP A 135 -15.19 13.92 13.01
N ASP A 136 -15.96 14.10 14.08
CA ASP A 136 -17.04 15.09 14.12
C ASP A 136 -16.52 16.54 14.14
N GLN A 137 -15.33 16.80 14.68
CA GLN A 137 -14.73 18.14 14.63
C GLN A 137 -14.21 18.45 13.22
N ILE A 138 -13.60 17.46 12.56
CA ILE A 138 -13.23 17.56 11.14
C ILE A 138 -14.48 17.81 10.28
N LYS A 139 -15.52 17.01 10.43
CA LYS A 139 -16.81 17.22 9.73
C LYS A 139 -17.45 18.55 10.06
N GLY A 140 -17.40 19.01 11.31
CA GLY A 140 -17.94 20.32 11.69
C GLY A 140 -17.18 21.47 11.03
N THR A 141 -15.86 21.32 10.86
CA THR A 141 -14.97 22.37 10.33
C THR A 141 -15.02 22.46 8.81
N PHE A 142 -14.94 21.31 8.13
CA PHE A 142 -14.92 21.23 6.66
C PHE A 142 -16.28 20.91 6.05
N LYS A 143 -17.30 20.60 6.87
CA LYS A 143 -18.68 20.32 6.46
C LYS A 143 -18.73 19.29 5.32
N SER A 144 -19.41 19.63 4.23
CA SER A 144 -19.48 18.82 3.01
C SER A 144 -18.23 18.89 2.13
N ASN A 145 -17.28 19.79 2.41
CA ASN A 145 -16.05 20.00 1.62
C ASN A 145 -14.90 19.06 2.01
N ILE A 146 -15.25 17.84 2.40
CA ILE A 146 -14.30 16.74 2.55
C ILE A 146 -14.33 15.90 1.27
N LEU A 147 -13.20 15.85 0.58
CA LEU A 147 -13.01 15.14 -0.68
C LEU A 147 -12.03 13.99 -0.46
N PHE A 148 -12.35 12.79 -0.94
CA PHE A 148 -11.48 11.62 -0.77
C PHE A 148 -11.17 10.98 -2.11
N VAL A 149 -9.94 11.10 -2.61
CA VAL A 149 -9.51 10.54 -3.90
C VAL A 149 -8.54 9.39 -3.64
N THR A 150 -8.85 8.20 -4.13
CA THR A 150 -7.89 7.09 -4.15
C THR A 150 -7.07 7.17 -5.44
N VAL A 151 -5.76 7.32 -5.31
CA VAL A 151 -4.82 7.47 -6.42
C VAL A 151 -4.34 6.08 -6.85
N SER A 152 -4.65 5.71 -8.08
CA SER A 152 -4.15 4.45 -8.66
C SER A 152 -2.70 4.58 -9.12
N LYS A 153 -2.05 3.45 -9.46
CA LYS A 153 -0.68 3.43 -9.98
C LYS A 153 -0.52 4.24 -11.28
N ASN A 154 -1.54 4.24 -12.12
CA ASN A 154 -1.61 5.00 -13.36
C ASN A 154 -2.82 5.93 -13.27
N PRO A 155 -2.70 7.06 -12.56
CA PRO A 155 -3.84 7.92 -12.31
C PRO A 155 -4.34 8.54 -13.61
N ASN A 156 -5.66 8.61 -13.75
CA ASN A 156 -6.32 9.31 -14.84
C ASN A 156 -6.98 10.57 -14.25
N LEU A 157 -6.42 11.74 -14.56
CA LEU A 157 -6.89 13.01 -14.02
C LEU A 157 -8.34 13.30 -14.43
N ASP A 158 -8.70 13.00 -15.68
CA ASP A 158 -10.04 13.23 -16.22
C ASP A 158 -11.09 12.51 -15.36
N LEU A 159 -10.87 11.22 -15.09
CA LEU A 159 -11.76 10.42 -14.26
C LEU A 159 -11.85 10.97 -12.83
N ILE A 160 -10.72 11.35 -12.25
CA ILE A 160 -10.69 11.95 -10.90
C ILE A 160 -11.52 13.24 -10.87
N VAL A 161 -11.37 14.11 -11.87
CA VAL A 161 -12.13 15.37 -11.94
C VAL A 161 -13.62 15.08 -12.12
N GLN A 162 -14.00 14.16 -13.01
CA GLN A 162 -15.41 13.76 -13.16
C GLN A 162 -16.03 13.26 -11.86
N GLU A 163 -15.30 12.43 -11.12
CA GLU A 163 -15.74 11.89 -9.82
C GLU A 163 -15.90 13.00 -8.77
N LEU A 164 -15.01 13.99 -8.75
CA LEU A 164 -15.12 15.15 -7.86
C LEU A 164 -16.39 15.98 -8.15
N TYR A 165 -16.69 16.22 -9.43
CA TYR A 165 -17.93 16.89 -9.85
C TYR A 165 -19.17 16.07 -9.47
N GLU A 166 -19.17 14.76 -9.77
CA GLU A 166 -20.27 13.85 -9.41
C GLU A 166 -20.51 13.83 -7.89
N HIS A 167 -19.44 13.77 -7.10
CA HIS A 167 -19.50 13.75 -5.63
C HIS A 167 -20.15 15.01 -5.05
N LYS A 168 -19.93 16.17 -5.69
CA LYS A 168 -20.53 17.44 -5.29
C LYS A 168 -21.92 17.68 -5.89
N GLY A 169 -22.42 16.76 -6.70
CA GLY A 169 -23.70 16.91 -7.38
C GLY A 169 -23.68 17.99 -8.46
N TYR A 170 -22.50 18.31 -8.99
CA TYR A 170 -22.35 19.23 -10.12
C TYR A 170 -22.49 18.49 -11.46
N PRO A 171 -22.84 19.20 -12.55
CA PRO A 171 -22.82 18.62 -13.89
C PRO A 171 -21.41 18.09 -14.22
N VAL A 172 -21.32 16.80 -14.51
CA VAL A 172 -20.06 16.13 -14.81
C VAL A 172 -19.53 16.61 -16.17
N PRO A 173 -18.30 17.14 -16.25
CA PRO A 173 -17.74 17.63 -17.50
C PRO A 173 -17.37 16.49 -18.46
N THR A 174 -17.59 16.71 -19.74
CA THR A 174 -17.02 15.89 -20.82
C THR A 174 -15.71 16.52 -21.28
N PHE A 175 -14.66 15.71 -21.43
CA PHE A 175 -13.38 16.17 -21.95
C PHE A 175 -13.28 15.81 -23.43
N GLU A 176 -13.26 16.83 -24.28
CA GLU A 176 -13.02 16.66 -25.72
C GLU A 176 -11.52 16.58 -26.04
N ASP A 177 -10.64 17.08 -25.14
CA ASP A 177 -9.18 16.95 -25.18
C ASP A 177 -8.56 16.73 -23.78
N ASN A 178 -7.35 16.16 -23.72
CA ASN A 178 -6.61 15.87 -22.48
C ASN A 178 -6.07 17.11 -21.74
N LYS A 179 -6.12 18.32 -22.33
CA LYS A 179 -5.62 19.55 -21.68
C LYS A 179 -6.69 20.24 -20.84
N ASN A 180 -7.94 19.82 -20.96
CA ASN A 180 -9.09 20.42 -20.30
C ASN A 180 -9.25 20.00 -18.83
N ALA A 181 -8.73 18.84 -18.41
CA ALA A 181 -8.97 18.33 -17.06
C ALA A 181 -8.31 19.16 -15.95
N GLU A 182 -7.11 19.68 -16.16
CA GLU A 182 -6.44 20.58 -15.21
C GLU A 182 -7.23 21.88 -15.02
N PHE A 183 -7.65 22.50 -16.12
CA PHE A 183 -8.48 23.69 -16.09
C PHE A 183 -9.83 23.45 -15.39
N ARG A 184 -10.44 22.28 -15.61
CA ARG A 184 -11.68 21.89 -14.91
C ARG A 184 -11.46 21.63 -13.42
N LEU A 185 -10.31 21.05 -13.04
CA LEU A 185 -9.95 20.91 -11.64
C LEU A 185 -9.80 22.28 -10.96
N GLU A 186 -9.10 23.21 -11.60
CA GLU A 186 -8.92 24.58 -11.10
C GLU A 186 -10.28 25.27 -10.90
N LEU A 187 -11.16 25.24 -11.90
CA LEU A 187 -12.51 25.81 -11.81
C LEU A 187 -13.33 25.17 -10.68
N PHE A 188 -13.25 23.85 -10.55
CA PHE A 188 -13.94 23.13 -9.47
C PHE A 188 -13.46 23.58 -8.11
N LEU A 189 -12.14 23.58 -7.87
CA LEU A 189 -11.53 23.96 -6.60
C LEU A 189 -11.82 25.44 -6.25
N LYS A 190 -11.85 26.34 -7.24
CA LYS A 190 -12.27 27.74 -7.04
C LYS A 190 -13.74 27.84 -6.63
N GLU A 191 -14.63 27.07 -7.25
CA GLU A 191 -16.05 27.14 -6.95
C GLU A 191 -16.36 26.63 -5.54
N ILE A 192 -15.80 25.48 -5.14
CA ILE A 192 -16.00 24.94 -3.79
C ILE A 192 -15.15 25.65 -2.73
N GLY A 193 -14.11 26.37 -3.16
CA GLY A 193 -13.12 27.05 -2.32
C GLY A 193 -13.59 28.35 -1.70
N LYS A 194 -14.89 28.68 -1.78
CA LYS A 194 -15.53 29.72 -0.95
C LYS A 194 -15.65 29.27 0.52
N GLU A 195 -15.62 27.96 0.77
CA GLU A 195 -15.60 27.35 2.10
C GLU A 195 -14.35 26.50 2.29
N ARG A 196 -13.95 26.23 3.54
CA ARG A 196 -12.77 25.42 3.87
C ARG A 196 -12.82 24.06 3.19
N ILE A 197 -11.70 23.57 2.64
CA ILE A 197 -11.60 22.28 1.95
C ILE A 197 -10.60 21.36 2.66
N LEU A 198 -10.98 20.09 2.80
CA LEU A 198 -10.08 19.02 3.17
C LEU A 198 -10.06 17.95 2.08
N LEU A 199 -8.91 17.84 1.39
CA LEU A 199 -8.68 16.84 0.35
C LEU A 199 -7.81 15.70 0.88
N PHE A 200 -8.30 14.47 0.76
CA PHE A 200 -7.51 13.26 0.96
C PHE A 200 -7.06 12.71 -0.38
N LEU A 201 -5.75 12.51 -0.56
CA LEU A 201 -5.16 11.78 -1.68
C LEU A 201 -4.58 10.47 -1.15
N ASP A 202 -5.34 9.39 -1.25
CA ASP A 202 -5.04 8.09 -0.64
C ASP A 202 -4.29 7.15 -1.60
N ASP A 203 -3.30 6.44 -1.06
CA ASP A 203 -2.42 5.47 -1.74
C ASP A 203 -1.68 6.03 -2.96
N VAL A 204 -1.13 7.24 -2.86
CA VAL A 204 -0.29 7.83 -3.92
C VAL A 204 0.87 6.89 -4.23
N TRP A 205 1.12 6.68 -5.54
CA TRP A 205 2.16 5.80 -6.11
C TRP A 205 3.40 6.60 -6.58
N ARG A 206 4.55 5.92 -6.64
CA ARG A 206 5.82 6.55 -7.02
C ARG A 206 5.74 6.86 -8.50
N GLY A 207 6.12 8.07 -8.89
CA GLY A 207 5.89 8.59 -10.25
C GLY A 207 4.53 9.28 -10.43
N SER A 208 3.66 9.31 -9.42
CA SER A 208 2.40 10.06 -9.42
C SER A 208 2.48 11.38 -8.65
N GLU A 209 3.68 11.84 -8.30
CA GLU A 209 3.90 13.08 -7.55
C GLU A 209 3.37 14.31 -8.31
N SER A 210 3.46 14.30 -9.64
CA SER A 210 2.91 15.36 -10.49
C SER A 210 1.39 15.52 -10.37
N LEU A 211 0.65 14.46 -10.02
CA LEU A 211 -0.78 14.58 -9.71
C LEU A 211 -0.98 15.36 -8.41
N VAL A 212 -0.20 15.06 -7.37
CA VAL A 212 -0.26 15.76 -6.09
C VAL A 212 0.09 17.23 -6.30
N GLU A 213 1.10 17.53 -7.10
CA GLU A 213 1.50 18.91 -7.42
C GLU A 213 0.37 19.71 -8.06
N LYS A 214 -0.43 19.12 -8.96
CA LYS A 214 -1.61 19.78 -9.56
C LYS A 214 -2.67 20.15 -8.52
N PHE A 215 -2.85 19.34 -7.48
CA PHE A 215 -3.78 19.69 -6.39
C PHE A 215 -3.20 20.73 -5.44
N VAL A 216 -1.86 20.80 -5.32
CA VAL A 216 -1.17 21.75 -4.43
C VAL A 216 -0.99 23.12 -5.10
N SER A 217 -0.81 23.18 -6.42
CA SER A 217 -0.65 24.44 -7.18
C SER A 217 -1.93 25.27 -7.19
N GLU A 218 -3.08 24.60 -7.26
CA GLU A 218 -4.39 25.24 -7.30
C GLU A 218 -4.90 25.51 -5.88
N VAL A 219 -4.34 26.55 -5.25
CA VAL A 219 -4.74 26.97 -3.90
C VAL A 219 -5.98 27.87 -3.98
N PRO A 220 -7.13 27.46 -3.43
CA PRO A 220 -8.32 28.30 -3.37
C PRO A 220 -8.14 29.48 -2.40
N GLU A 221 -9.07 30.44 -2.44
CA GLU A 221 -9.01 31.64 -1.58
C GLU A 221 -9.22 31.33 -0.09
N SER A 222 -9.82 30.19 0.25
CA SER A 222 -10.10 29.76 1.62
C SER A 222 -9.09 28.72 2.15
N ASP A 223 -9.26 28.35 3.42
CA ASP A 223 -8.41 27.34 4.07
C ASP A 223 -8.50 25.98 3.37
N TYR A 224 -7.38 25.54 2.81
CA TYR A 224 -7.26 24.33 2.00
C TYR A 224 -6.22 23.37 2.56
N LYS A 225 -6.70 22.25 3.11
CA LYS A 225 -5.85 21.22 3.71
C LYS A 225 -5.79 20.00 2.79
N ILE A 226 -4.60 19.44 2.62
CA ILE A 226 -4.38 18.22 1.84
C ILE A 226 -3.71 17.17 2.73
N LEU A 227 -4.35 16.00 2.86
CA LEU A 227 -3.76 14.82 3.50
C LEU A 227 -3.45 13.77 2.44
N VAL A 228 -2.17 13.47 2.26
CA VAL A 228 -1.70 12.44 1.32
C VAL A 228 -1.35 11.19 2.11
N THR A 229 -1.72 9.99 1.63
CA THR A 229 -1.13 8.74 2.14
C THR A 229 -0.22 8.13 1.06
N SER A 230 0.98 7.71 1.44
CA SER A 230 1.97 7.17 0.51
C SER A 230 2.79 6.02 1.12
N ARG A 231 3.27 5.12 0.27
CA ARG A 231 4.15 4.01 0.67
C ARG A 231 5.63 4.40 0.72
N PHE A 232 5.99 5.51 0.12
CA PHE A 232 7.35 6.02 0.05
C PHE A 232 7.37 7.50 0.46
N PRO A 233 8.50 7.98 1.00
CA PRO A 233 8.65 9.37 1.37
C PRO A 233 8.44 10.29 0.17
N ILE A 234 7.64 11.33 0.35
CA ILE A 234 7.53 12.45 -0.58
C ILE A 234 8.16 13.64 0.16
N PRO A 235 9.32 14.16 -0.31
CA PRO A 235 10.04 15.20 0.40
C PRO A 235 9.19 16.44 0.70
N ARG A 236 9.53 17.15 1.79
CA ARG A 236 8.94 18.42 2.29
C ARG A 236 7.67 18.34 3.14
N PHE A 237 6.94 17.22 3.20
CA PHE A 237 5.62 17.18 3.85
C PHE A 237 5.40 15.97 4.79
N GLU A 238 6.47 15.32 5.23
CA GLU A 238 6.37 13.99 5.86
C GLU A 238 5.77 13.98 7.26
N HIS A 239 4.94 12.97 7.50
CA HIS A 239 4.42 12.55 8.79
C HIS A 239 4.51 11.02 8.87
N PRO A 240 5.67 10.47 9.26
CA PRO A 240 5.90 9.04 9.22
C PRO A 240 5.00 8.32 10.24
N LEU A 241 4.20 7.38 9.76
CA LEU A 241 3.42 6.51 10.65
C LEU A 241 4.34 5.39 11.13
N LYS A 242 4.57 5.35 12.44
CA LYS A 242 5.46 4.37 13.06
C LYS A 242 4.82 2.97 13.02
N PRO A 243 5.64 1.91 12.92
CA PRO A 243 5.17 0.56 13.22
C PRO A 243 4.57 0.49 14.63
N LEU A 244 3.71 -0.50 14.86
CA LEU A 244 3.17 -0.78 16.19
C LEU A 244 4.31 -1.10 17.17
N SER A 245 4.10 -0.81 18.45
CA SER A 245 4.87 -1.41 19.53
C SER A 245 4.58 -2.90 19.65
N ASP A 246 5.46 -3.64 20.33
CA ASP A 246 5.31 -5.08 20.49
C ASP A 246 4.03 -5.43 21.25
N LYS A 247 3.66 -4.60 22.23
CA LYS A 247 2.39 -4.70 22.96
C LYS A 247 1.19 -4.51 22.04
N GLU A 248 1.16 -3.42 21.26
CA GLU A 248 0.04 -3.15 20.35
C GLU A 248 -0.09 -4.22 19.24
N ALA A 249 1.04 -4.78 18.81
CA ALA A 249 1.05 -5.88 17.86
C ALA A 249 0.42 -7.15 18.46
N MET A 250 0.74 -7.46 19.72
CA MET A 250 0.13 -8.56 20.47
C MET A 250 -1.38 -8.34 20.66
N ASP A 251 -1.80 -7.12 21.05
CA ASP A 251 -3.22 -6.78 21.24
C ASP A 251 -4.05 -7.01 19.95
N ILE A 252 -3.52 -6.62 18.78
CA ILE A 252 -4.17 -6.89 17.48
C ILE A 252 -4.25 -8.38 17.19
N PHE A 253 -3.17 -9.12 17.44
CA PHE A 253 -3.12 -10.54 17.16
C PHE A 253 -4.12 -11.33 18.02
N GLN A 254 -4.13 -11.06 19.33
CA GLN A 254 -5.07 -11.68 20.28
C GLN A 254 -6.53 -11.33 19.98
N HIS A 255 -6.81 -10.10 19.55
CA HIS A 255 -8.16 -9.72 19.13
C HIS A 255 -8.65 -10.56 17.94
N CYS A 256 -7.77 -10.89 16.99
CA CYS A 256 -8.12 -11.74 15.85
C CYS A 256 -8.26 -13.22 16.21
N ASP A 257 -7.48 -13.70 17.19
CA ASP A 257 -7.50 -15.10 17.63
C ASP A 257 -8.71 -15.43 18.54
N SER A 258 -9.10 -14.50 19.41
CA SER A 258 -10.09 -14.71 20.49
C SER A 258 -11.57 -14.76 20.07
N LEU A 259 -11.90 -14.52 18.79
CA LEU A 259 -13.27 -14.21 18.37
C LEU A 259 -14.28 -15.39 18.39
N GLU A 260 -13.92 -16.65 18.68
CA GLU A 260 -14.86 -17.71 19.10
C GLU A 260 -14.11 -18.97 19.58
N HIS A 261 -14.50 -19.43 20.77
CA HIS A 261 -14.46 -20.82 21.27
C HIS A 261 -13.10 -21.56 21.28
N GLY A 262 -12.53 -21.62 22.48
CA GLY A 262 -11.54 -22.61 22.88
C GLY A 262 -10.12 -22.15 22.59
N THR A 263 -9.51 -21.45 23.54
CA THR A 263 -8.05 -21.38 23.65
C THR A 263 -7.53 -22.81 23.71
N LEU A 264 -7.11 -23.33 22.56
CA LEU A 264 -6.12 -24.38 22.54
C LEU A 264 -4.90 -23.81 23.27
N ASP A 265 -4.29 -24.58 24.16
CA ASP A 265 -3.06 -24.20 24.88
C ASP A 265 -1.90 -24.03 23.87
N ILE A 266 -1.91 -22.92 23.14
CA ILE A 266 -0.78 -22.47 22.33
C ILE A 266 0.19 -21.80 23.29
N PRO A 267 1.42 -22.30 23.44
CA PRO A 267 2.40 -21.68 24.33
C PRO A 267 2.69 -20.24 23.94
N ASP A 268 2.86 -19.36 24.94
CA ASP A 268 3.14 -17.93 24.74
C ASP A 268 4.36 -17.71 23.84
N ASP A 269 5.41 -18.52 23.98
CA ASP A 269 6.61 -18.42 23.13
C ASP A 269 6.32 -18.65 21.64
N THR A 270 5.33 -19.49 21.33
CA THR A 270 4.89 -19.78 19.97
C THR A 270 4.09 -18.60 19.43
N VAL A 271 3.22 -18.00 20.24
CA VAL A 271 2.48 -16.79 19.87
C VAL A 271 3.45 -15.64 19.62
N GLU A 272 4.42 -15.42 20.50
CA GLU A 272 5.44 -14.38 20.36
C GLU A 272 6.26 -14.53 19.07
N LYS A 273 6.68 -15.77 18.73
CA LYS A 273 7.40 -16.04 17.46
C LYS A 273 6.55 -15.69 16.24
N VAL A 274 5.27 -16.03 16.25
CA VAL A 274 4.34 -15.70 15.15
C VAL A 274 4.13 -14.19 15.04
N VAL A 275 3.88 -13.51 16.16
CA VAL A 275 3.72 -12.06 16.20
C VAL A 275 5.01 -11.35 15.74
N GLY A 276 6.17 -11.86 16.17
CA GLY A 276 7.48 -11.40 15.72
C GLY A 276 7.67 -11.53 14.21
N HIS A 277 7.20 -12.63 13.62
CA HIS A 277 7.23 -12.83 12.16
C HIS A 277 6.38 -11.80 11.39
N CYS A 278 5.30 -11.30 12.01
CA CYS A 278 4.44 -10.27 11.41
C CYS A 278 5.09 -8.87 11.35
N LYS A 279 6.29 -8.70 11.94
CA LYS A 279 7.08 -7.45 11.91
C LYS A 279 6.29 -6.22 12.36
N ARG A 280 5.31 -6.39 13.26
CA ARG A 280 4.46 -5.33 13.81
C ARG A 280 3.62 -4.59 12.75
N ILE A 281 3.30 -5.28 11.65
CA ILE A 281 2.44 -4.78 10.58
C ILE A 281 0.99 -5.20 10.87
N PRO A 282 0.05 -4.27 11.13
CA PRO A 282 -1.35 -4.57 11.44
C PRO A 282 -2.01 -5.55 10.48
N LEU A 283 -1.84 -5.36 9.16
CA LEU A 283 -2.46 -6.25 8.19
C LEU A 283 -1.88 -7.67 8.25
N ALA A 284 -0.56 -7.82 8.45
CA ALA A 284 0.08 -9.14 8.58
C ALA A 284 -0.43 -9.86 9.84
N LEU A 285 -0.49 -9.14 10.97
CA LEU A 285 -1.02 -9.66 12.23
C LEU A 285 -2.46 -10.17 12.07
N LYS A 286 -3.33 -9.38 11.42
CA LYS A 286 -4.73 -9.76 11.17
C LYS A 286 -4.85 -10.99 10.27
N LEU A 287 -4.10 -11.04 9.17
CA LEU A 287 -4.15 -12.15 8.22
C LEU A 287 -3.62 -13.45 8.83
N ILE A 288 -2.46 -13.39 9.47
CA ILE A 288 -1.83 -14.56 10.09
C ILE A 288 -2.63 -15.03 11.30
N GLY A 289 -3.03 -14.12 12.19
CA GLY A 289 -3.88 -14.44 13.34
C GLY A 289 -5.19 -15.09 12.92
N SER A 290 -5.88 -14.54 11.91
CA SER A 290 -7.12 -15.13 11.38
C SER A 290 -6.91 -16.50 10.73
N SER A 291 -5.76 -16.73 10.07
CA SER A 291 -5.43 -18.01 9.44
C SER A 291 -5.13 -19.11 10.46
N LEU A 292 -4.51 -18.75 11.58
CA LEU A 292 -4.13 -19.64 12.67
C LEU A 292 -5.24 -19.83 13.72
N ARG A 293 -6.27 -18.97 13.69
CA ARG A 293 -7.42 -19.03 14.59
C ARG A 293 -8.02 -20.44 14.67
N GLY A 294 -8.13 -20.96 15.90
CA GLY A 294 -8.71 -22.27 16.20
C GLY A 294 -7.93 -23.46 15.61
N LYS A 295 -6.70 -23.26 15.12
CA LYS A 295 -5.86 -24.34 14.60
C LYS A 295 -5.06 -24.99 15.73
N HIS A 296 -4.87 -26.31 15.62
CA HIS A 296 -4.03 -27.08 16.54
C HIS A 296 -2.57 -26.61 16.51
N LEU A 297 -1.86 -26.67 17.65
CA LEU A 297 -0.45 -26.25 17.80
C LEU A 297 0.48 -26.76 16.68
N ARG A 298 0.25 -27.99 16.22
CA ARG A 298 1.01 -28.59 15.11
C ARG A 298 0.99 -27.72 13.83
N ILE A 299 -0.11 -27.02 13.56
CA ILE A 299 -0.22 -26.12 12.41
C ILE A 299 0.63 -24.87 12.63
N TRP A 300 0.59 -24.28 13.82
CA TRP A 300 1.40 -23.11 14.19
C TRP A 300 2.90 -23.40 14.02
N LEU A 301 3.36 -24.52 14.58
CA LEU A 301 4.76 -24.95 14.46
C LEU A 301 5.17 -25.19 13.00
N ARG A 302 4.29 -25.82 12.20
CA ARG A 302 4.54 -26.06 10.78
C ARG A 302 4.68 -24.76 9.99
N GLU A 303 3.83 -23.76 10.24
CA GLU A 303 3.95 -22.48 9.54
C GLU A 303 5.20 -21.71 9.97
N LEU A 304 5.57 -21.73 11.26
CA LEU A 304 6.84 -21.17 11.75
C LEU A 304 8.07 -21.81 11.10
N GLU A 305 8.05 -23.13 10.92
CA GLU A 305 9.14 -23.86 10.24
C GLU A 305 9.30 -23.41 8.79
N LYS A 306 8.19 -23.35 8.03
CA LYS A 306 8.20 -22.86 6.64
C LYS A 306 8.75 -21.43 6.52
N TRP A 307 8.31 -20.53 7.40
CA TRP A 307 8.78 -19.15 7.38
C TRP A 307 10.27 -19.03 7.71
N SER A 308 10.78 -19.91 8.56
CA SER A 308 12.20 -19.97 8.89
C SER A 308 13.04 -20.40 7.69
N THR A 309 12.56 -21.39 6.92
CA THR A 309 13.22 -21.83 5.67
C THR A 309 13.18 -20.79 4.56
N ASP A 310 12.11 -19.99 4.46
CA ASP A 310 12.02 -18.94 3.44
C ASP A 310 12.91 -17.73 3.80
N SER A 311 13.08 -17.44 5.09
CA SER A 311 13.91 -16.32 5.56
C SER A 311 15.42 -16.55 5.38
N SER A 312 15.91 -17.80 5.47
CA SER A 312 17.31 -18.14 5.24
C SER A 312 17.69 -18.05 3.75
N ILE A 313 16.73 -18.32 2.85
CA ILE A 313 16.90 -18.14 1.40
C ILE A 313 16.99 -16.65 1.04
N LEU A 314 16.24 -15.77 1.73
CA LEU A 314 16.27 -14.33 1.47
C LEU A 314 17.47 -13.62 2.14
N ASN A 315 17.90 -14.08 3.32
CA ASN A 315 19.07 -13.50 4.01
C ASN A 315 20.40 -13.84 3.33
N SER A 316 20.52 -15.04 2.73
CA SER A 316 21.70 -15.39 1.93
C SER A 316 21.85 -14.53 0.66
N GLU A 317 20.76 -13.93 0.15
CA GLU A 317 20.83 -12.95 -0.94
C GLU A 317 21.26 -11.55 -0.47
N GLY A 318 20.98 -11.17 0.78
CA GLY A 318 21.40 -9.91 1.38
C GLY A 318 22.91 -9.82 1.63
N GLU A 319 23.53 -10.92 2.07
CA GLU A 319 24.98 -11.00 2.30
C GLU A 319 25.79 -10.95 0.98
N LEU A 320 25.24 -11.48 -0.11
CA LEU A 320 25.85 -11.39 -1.46
C LEU A 320 25.81 -9.96 -2.03
N LEU A 321 24.82 -9.16 -1.65
CA LEU A 321 24.68 -7.76 -2.07
C LEU A 321 25.60 -6.81 -1.27
N SER A 322 25.96 -7.15 -0.03
CA SER A 322 27.00 -6.41 0.72
C SER A 322 28.41 -6.68 0.20
N ALA A 323 28.70 -7.90 -0.26
CA ALA A 323 29.99 -8.25 -0.83
C ALA A 323 30.28 -7.58 -2.20
N SER A 324 29.24 -7.07 -2.87
CA SER A 324 29.36 -6.39 -4.17
C SER A 324 29.56 -4.87 -4.07
N LYS A 325 29.70 -4.32 -2.86
CA LYS A 325 29.97 -2.88 -2.62
C LYS A 325 31.41 -2.56 -2.18
N GLU A 326 32.24 -3.58 -1.97
CA GLU A 326 33.66 -3.44 -1.60
C GLU A 326 34.61 -3.99 -2.67
N SER A 327 34.27 -3.91 -3.95
CA SER A 327 35.17 -4.31 -5.05
C SER A 327 35.16 -3.31 -6.20
#